data_AF-A0A7S1LF13-F1
#
_entry.id   AF-A0A7S1LF13-F1
#
_cell.length_a   1.000
_cell.length_b   1.000
_cell.length_c   1.000
_cell.angle_alpha   90.00
_cell.angle_beta   90.00
_cell.angle_gamma   90.00
#
_symmetry.space_group_name_H-M   'P 1'
#
loop_
_entity.id
_entity.type
_entity.pdbx_description
1 polymer ?
#
loop_
_entity_poly.entity_id
_entity_poly.type
_entity_poly.pdbx_seq_one_letter_code
_entity_poly.pdbx_strand_id
1 'polypeptide(L)'
;GRLTEERGSTASAARSRGTPAAVSHTGSLNSGRSPRGSVGSPSMAVPPRTLPPVNGRREVLKPQDEPLQLVRVSKLNGNWHFEVDENAAAVLESYGQRRVSVCTLCGPYRSGKSYLMNLLLGRIQQGKAQFRVGSTTRACTEGLWMWGSGDTNGDGSSIIFMDCEGFGSTDADKTRDAKLMSLCVLMSSVFLLNTKGVLNEGLFNALALVCHLAEHIEERGQEASKPVLMWLLRDFILELQDESGRPLTPDQYL
;
A
#
# COMPACT_ATOMS: atom_id res chain seq x y z
N GLY A 1 -61.04 24.08 0.62
CA GLY A 1 -59.84 23.45 1.23
C GLY A 1 -59.15 24.51 2.05
N ARG A 2 -58.98 24.34 3.37
CA ARG A 2 -57.84 23.65 4.02
C ARG A 2 -56.49 24.11 3.45
N LEU A 3 -55.50 24.56 4.21
CA LEU A 3 -55.31 25.00 5.60
C LEU A 3 -53.87 25.59 5.55
N THR A 4 -53.64 26.76 6.16
CA THR A 4 -52.30 27.38 6.30
C THR A 4 -51.96 27.48 7.78
N GLU A 5 -50.84 26.90 8.18
CA GLU A 5 -50.20 26.93 9.51
C GLU A 5 -48.68 27.12 9.25
N GLU A 6 -47.85 27.78 10.05
CA GLU A 6 -48.02 28.66 11.22
C GLU A 6 -46.68 29.41 11.39
N ARG A 7 -46.71 30.59 12.00
CA ARG A 7 -45.52 31.40 12.35
C ARG A 7 -44.93 30.93 13.68
N GLY A 8 -43.63 31.14 13.86
CA GLY A 8 -42.90 30.80 15.09
C GLY A 8 -43.13 31.73 16.28
N SER A 9 -42.48 31.38 17.40
CA SER A 9 -42.16 32.30 18.50
C SER A 9 -41.02 31.75 19.37
N THR A 10 -40.27 32.70 19.91
CA THR A 10 -39.03 32.69 20.70
C THR A 10 -39.25 32.62 22.23
N ALA A 11 -38.28 32.09 22.99
CA ALA A 11 -37.81 32.51 24.36
C ALA A 11 -37.07 31.30 25.02
N SER A 12 -35.80 31.34 25.48
CA SER A 12 -35.09 32.14 26.50
C SER A 12 -35.09 31.54 27.93
N ALA A 13 -33.87 31.46 28.52
CA ALA A 13 -33.49 31.33 29.95
C ALA A 13 -33.63 29.94 30.63
N ALA A 14 -32.80 29.46 31.59
CA ALA A 14 -31.58 29.94 32.26
C ALA A 14 -30.86 28.79 33.04
N ARG A 15 -29.55 28.98 33.22
CA ARG A 15 -28.56 28.54 34.27
C ARG A 15 -28.93 27.56 35.40
N SER A 16 -28.02 26.61 35.67
CA SER A 16 -27.30 26.36 36.96
C SER A 16 -26.21 25.28 36.77
N ARG A 17 -24.90 25.58 36.85
CA ARG A 17 -23.95 25.45 37.99
C ARG A 17 -24.06 24.17 38.84
N GLY A 18 -23.02 23.32 38.76
CA GLY A 18 -22.68 22.28 39.72
C GLY A 18 -21.30 21.64 39.40
N THR A 19 -20.28 22.03 40.15
CA THR A 19 -18.87 21.54 40.12
C THR A 19 -18.70 20.16 40.81
N PRO A 20 -17.54 19.49 40.65
CA PRO A 20 -17.39 18.05 40.86
C PRO A 20 -16.93 17.66 42.28
N ALA A 21 -17.16 16.40 42.66
CA ALA A 21 -16.62 15.80 43.88
C ALA A 21 -15.53 14.78 43.55
N ALA A 22 -14.33 15.03 44.07
CA ALA A 22 -13.24 14.08 44.18
C ALA A 22 -13.43 13.21 45.43
N VAL A 23 -13.04 11.93 45.37
CA VAL A 23 -12.77 11.13 46.56
C VAL A 23 -11.46 10.37 46.35
N SER A 24 -10.50 10.70 47.20
CA SER A 24 -9.24 10.03 47.48
C SER A 24 -9.42 8.98 48.57
N HIS A 25 -8.68 7.86 48.52
CA HIS A 25 -8.13 7.12 49.67
C HIS A 25 -7.09 6.11 49.12
N THR A 26 -5.78 6.32 49.24
CA THR A 26 -4.84 6.13 50.39
C THR A 26 -4.61 4.68 50.81
N GLY A 27 -3.32 4.30 50.84
CA GLY A 27 -2.73 3.24 51.66
C GLY A 27 -2.31 1.98 50.89
N SER A 28 -1.17 1.34 51.10
CA SER A 28 0.09 1.63 51.79
C SER A 28 1.04 0.47 51.43
N LEU A 29 2.33 0.76 51.38
CA LEU A 29 3.46 -0.17 51.26
C LEU A 29 3.38 -1.37 52.23
N ASN A 30 3.81 -2.57 51.82
CA ASN A 30 5.01 -3.19 52.43
C ASN A 30 5.62 -4.36 51.64
N SER A 31 6.89 -4.56 51.93
CA SER A 31 7.96 -5.38 51.35
C SER A 31 7.83 -6.91 51.38
N GLY A 32 8.48 -7.55 50.40
CA GLY A 32 9.54 -8.54 50.68
C GLY A 32 9.25 -10.01 50.38
N ARG A 33 9.82 -10.54 49.28
CA ARG A 33 10.68 -11.76 49.23
C ARG A 33 10.85 -12.24 47.79
N SER A 34 12.10 -12.34 47.34
CA SER A 34 12.49 -13.24 46.25
C SER A 34 12.40 -14.70 46.71
N PRO A 35 12.21 -15.64 45.77
CA PRO A 35 13.30 -16.58 45.56
C PRO A 35 13.67 -16.77 44.09
N ARG A 36 14.92 -17.19 43.94
CA ARG A 36 15.66 -17.51 42.71
C ARG A 36 14.94 -18.54 41.84
N GLY A 37 15.02 -18.33 40.53
CA GLY A 37 14.71 -19.30 39.48
C GLY A 37 15.33 -18.85 38.17
N SER A 38 16.66 -18.96 38.07
CA SER A 38 17.41 -18.72 36.84
C SER A 38 17.15 -19.84 35.84
N VAL A 39 16.41 -19.55 34.77
CA VAL A 39 16.47 -20.33 33.53
C VAL A 39 16.92 -19.36 32.46
N GLY A 40 18.24 -19.27 32.29
CA GLY A 40 18.83 -18.60 31.14
C GLY A 40 18.62 -19.48 29.91
N SER A 41 17.69 -19.09 29.04
CA SER A 41 17.66 -19.63 27.67
C SER A 41 18.83 -19.02 26.91
N PRO A 42 19.69 -19.83 26.25
CA PRO A 42 20.79 -19.28 25.48
C PRO A 42 20.21 -18.56 24.25
N SER A 43 20.50 -17.27 24.14
CA SER A 43 20.34 -16.54 22.88
C SER A 43 21.29 -17.17 21.86
N MET A 44 20.75 -18.02 20.98
CA MET A 44 21.46 -18.42 19.77
C MET A 44 21.48 -17.21 18.85
N ALA A 45 22.58 -16.47 18.87
CA ALA A 45 22.91 -15.57 17.79
C ALA A 45 22.95 -16.39 16.49
N VAL A 46 22.01 -16.11 15.58
CA VAL A 46 22.01 -16.69 14.24
C VAL A 46 23.29 -16.18 13.56
N PRO A 47 24.22 -17.06 13.13
CA PRO A 47 25.40 -16.60 12.43
C PRO A 47 24.97 -15.94 11.11
N PRO A 48 25.66 -14.89 10.64
CA PRO A 48 25.37 -14.32 9.34
C PRO A 48 25.49 -15.43 8.29
N ARG A 49 24.45 -15.60 7.47
CA ARG A 49 24.47 -16.55 6.34
C ARG A 49 25.58 -16.13 5.38
N THR A 50 26.76 -16.72 5.52
CA THR A 50 27.80 -16.66 4.49
C THR A 50 27.30 -17.48 3.31
N LEU A 51 26.91 -16.78 2.25
CA LEU A 51 26.56 -17.40 0.97
C LEU A 51 27.78 -18.17 0.45
N PRO A 52 27.58 -19.38 -0.13
CA PRO A 52 28.67 -20.08 -0.78
C PRO A 52 29.24 -19.23 -1.92
N PRO A 53 30.56 -19.32 -2.20
CA PRO A 53 31.15 -18.59 -3.30
C PRO A 53 30.50 -19.06 -4.60
N VAL A 54 29.76 -18.17 -5.27
CA VAL A 54 29.17 -18.44 -6.58
C VAL A 54 30.31 -18.39 -7.60
N ASN A 55 31.02 -19.52 -7.72
CA ASN A 55 31.94 -19.77 -8.83
C ASN A 55 31.12 -20.11 -10.08
N GLY A 56 30.60 -19.06 -10.71
CA GLY A 56 29.96 -19.08 -12.01
C GLY A 56 29.80 -17.65 -12.48
N ARG A 57 30.18 -17.35 -13.73
CA ARG A 57 29.88 -16.05 -14.35
C ARG A 57 28.37 -15.84 -14.23
N ARG A 58 27.96 -14.91 -13.35
CA ARG A 58 26.55 -14.56 -13.16
C ARG A 58 26.05 -13.96 -14.47
N GLU A 59 25.11 -14.62 -15.14
CA GLU A 59 24.48 -14.06 -16.32
C GLU A 59 23.80 -12.75 -15.95
N VAL A 60 24.09 -11.69 -16.71
CA VAL A 60 23.52 -10.37 -16.49
C VAL A 60 22.05 -10.41 -16.90
N LEU A 61 21.15 -10.06 -15.98
CA LEU A 61 19.74 -9.90 -16.32
C LEU A 61 19.57 -8.69 -17.24
N LYS A 62 18.98 -8.93 -18.40
CA LYS A 62 18.64 -7.86 -19.34
C LYS A 62 17.38 -7.12 -18.87
N PRO A 63 17.31 -5.81 -19.06
CA PRO A 63 16.09 -5.05 -18.83
C PRO A 63 14.98 -5.54 -19.77
N GLN A 64 13.72 -5.45 -19.31
CA GLN A 64 12.57 -5.65 -20.18
C GLN A 64 12.42 -4.47 -21.15
N ASP A 65 12.06 -4.81 -22.38
CA ASP A 65 11.81 -3.84 -23.45
C ASP A 65 10.37 -3.36 -23.48
N GLU A 66 9.42 -4.13 -22.95
CA GLU A 66 7.99 -3.84 -22.89
C GLU A 66 7.36 -4.29 -21.55
N PRO A 67 6.18 -3.75 -21.16
CA PRO A 67 5.51 -4.16 -19.93
C PRO A 67 4.81 -5.50 -20.14
N LEU A 68 4.89 -6.39 -19.14
CA LEU A 68 4.19 -7.68 -19.16
C LEU A 68 3.01 -7.66 -18.20
N GLN A 69 1.87 -8.23 -18.61
CA GLN A 69 0.77 -8.46 -17.69
C GLN A 69 1.18 -9.58 -16.73
N LEU A 70 1.17 -9.32 -15.43
CA LEU A 70 1.51 -10.31 -14.40
C LEU A 70 0.26 -11.04 -13.91
N VAL A 71 -0.82 -10.30 -13.65
CA VAL A 71 -2.09 -10.86 -13.22
C VAL A 71 -3.18 -10.38 -14.14
N ARG A 72 -3.86 -11.31 -14.80
CA ARG A 72 -5.08 -11.05 -15.56
C ARG A 72 -6.28 -11.21 -14.65
N VAL A 73 -7.24 -10.30 -14.78
CA VAL A 73 -8.51 -10.34 -14.05
C VAL A 73 -9.63 -10.55 -15.06
N SER A 74 -10.43 -11.58 -14.86
CA SER A 74 -11.56 -11.90 -15.73
C SER A 74 -12.79 -12.25 -14.90
N LYS A 75 -13.97 -12.20 -15.54
CA LYS A 75 -15.23 -12.58 -14.89
C LYS A 75 -15.82 -13.77 -15.63
N LEU A 76 -15.86 -14.93 -14.97
CA LEU A 76 -16.39 -16.18 -15.49
C LEU A 76 -17.58 -16.61 -14.63
N ASN A 77 -18.73 -16.87 -15.24
CA ASN A 77 -19.95 -17.31 -14.55
C ASN A 77 -20.36 -16.40 -13.37
N GLY A 78 -20.12 -15.09 -13.48
CA GLY A 78 -20.43 -14.11 -12.44
C GLY A 78 -19.37 -13.95 -11.35
N ASN A 79 -18.37 -14.83 -11.28
CA ASN A 79 -17.28 -14.78 -10.31
C ASN A 79 -16.03 -14.14 -10.91
N TRP A 80 -15.26 -13.43 -10.08
CA TRP A 80 -13.97 -12.88 -10.46
C TRP A 80 -12.88 -13.94 -10.36
N HIS A 81 -12.10 -14.07 -11.44
CA HIS A 81 -10.95 -14.96 -11.54
C HIS A 81 -9.68 -14.13 -11.74
N PHE A 82 -8.63 -14.54 -11.04
CA PHE A 82 -7.30 -13.94 -11.09
C PHE A 82 -6.35 -15.01 -11.60
N GLU A 83 -5.65 -14.72 -12.68
CA GLU A 83 -4.77 -15.67 -13.37
C GLU A 83 -3.39 -15.04 -13.51
N VAL A 84 -2.35 -15.78 -13.15
CA VAL A 84 -0.97 -15.35 -13.34
C VAL A 84 -0.56 -15.66 -14.78
N ASP A 85 0.01 -14.69 -15.48
CA ASP A 85 0.49 -14.89 -16.84
C ASP A 85 1.79 -15.73 -16.83
N GLU A 86 1.81 -16.79 -17.63
CA GLU A 86 2.94 -17.73 -17.67
C GLU A 86 4.23 -17.07 -18.18
N ASN A 87 4.16 -16.09 -19.09
CA ASN A 87 5.35 -15.41 -19.58
C ASN A 87 5.93 -14.49 -18.50
N ALA A 88 5.07 -13.79 -17.76
CA ALA A 88 5.50 -12.97 -16.63
C ALA A 88 6.12 -13.85 -15.53
N ALA A 89 5.50 -15.00 -15.23
CA ALA A 89 6.03 -15.97 -14.28
C ALA A 89 7.41 -16.50 -14.70
N ALA A 90 7.58 -16.90 -15.97
CA ALA A 90 8.87 -17.35 -16.49
C ALA A 90 9.96 -16.27 -16.40
N VAL A 91 9.60 -15.00 -16.64
CA VAL A 91 10.54 -13.89 -16.43
C VAL A 91 10.90 -13.76 -14.94
N LEU A 92 9.94 -13.83 -14.02
CA LEU A 92 10.22 -13.80 -12.58
C LEU A 92 11.13 -14.96 -12.14
N GLU A 93 10.90 -16.17 -12.66
CA GLU A 93 11.75 -17.34 -12.38
C GLU A 93 13.19 -17.14 -12.85
N SER A 94 13.39 -16.42 -13.98
CA SER A 94 14.74 -16.11 -14.48
C SER A 94 15.57 -15.23 -13.53
N TYR A 95 14.93 -14.52 -12.59
CA TYR A 95 15.66 -13.79 -11.55
C TYR A 95 16.38 -14.72 -10.58
N GLY A 96 15.96 -15.98 -10.43
CA GLY A 96 16.61 -16.95 -9.56
C GLY A 96 16.73 -16.46 -8.12
N GLN A 97 17.94 -16.48 -7.56
CA GLN A 97 18.21 -16.09 -6.17
C GLN A 97 18.61 -14.60 -6.00
N ARG A 98 18.35 -13.77 -7.01
CA ARG A 98 18.70 -12.35 -6.96
C ARG A 98 17.82 -11.60 -5.97
N ARG A 99 18.37 -10.53 -5.39
CA ARG A 99 17.58 -9.61 -4.57
C ARG A 99 16.73 -8.75 -5.49
N VAL A 100 15.41 -8.82 -5.33
CA VAL A 100 14.47 -8.04 -6.11
C VAL A 100 13.78 -7.04 -5.21
N SER A 101 13.81 -5.77 -5.59
CA SER A 101 13.01 -4.72 -4.98
C SER A 101 11.81 -4.42 -5.87
N VAL A 102 10.62 -4.36 -5.27
CA VAL A 102 9.38 -4.16 -6.01
C VAL A 102 8.80 -2.79 -5.67
N CYS A 103 8.63 -1.95 -6.69
CA CYS A 103 8.03 -0.62 -6.58
C CYS A 103 6.66 -0.63 -7.26
N THR A 104 5.60 -0.53 -6.47
CA THR A 104 4.23 -0.61 -6.99
C THR A 104 3.53 0.73 -6.90
N LEU A 105 2.85 1.11 -7.98
CA LEU A 105 2.00 2.30 -8.00
C LEU A 105 0.52 1.90 -8.04
N CYS A 106 -0.18 2.23 -6.96
CA CYS A 106 -1.60 1.98 -6.79
C CYS A 106 -2.39 3.26 -6.56
N GLY A 107 -3.70 3.23 -6.75
CA GLY A 107 -4.55 4.42 -6.66
C GLY A 107 -5.84 4.31 -7.46
N PRO A 108 -6.79 5.24 -7.26
CA PRO A 108 -8.07 5.22 -7.95
C PRO A 108 -7.93 5.15 -9.47
N TYR A 109 -8.97 4.65 -10.15
CA TYR A 109 -9.04 4.73 -11.61
C TYR A 109 -8.89 6.20 -12.08
N ARG A 110 -8.25 6.40 -13.24
CA ARG A 110 -8.03 7.72 -13.85
C ARG A 110 -7.20 8.73 -13.02
N SER A 111 -6.42 8.26 -12.05
CA SER A 111 -5.55 9.11 -11.23
C SER A 111 -4.17 9.39 -11.82
N GLY A 112 -3.89 8.94 -13.06
CA GLY A 112 -2.63 9.19 -13.75
C GLY A 112 -1.47 8.26 -13.39
N LYS A 113 -1.76 7.06 -12.86
CA LYS A 113 -0.76 6.08 -12.40
C LYS A 113 0.23 5.67 -13.49
N SER A 114 -0.27 5.08 -14.58
CA SER A 114 0.58 4.62 -15.69
C SER A 114 1.44 5.74 -16.27
N TYR A 115 0.88 6.97 -16.35
CA TYR A 115 1.65 8.15 -16.78
C TYR A 115 2.78 8.49 -15.80
N LEU A 116 2.50 8.52 -14.49
CA LEU A 116 3.52 8.75 -13.47
C LEU A 116 4.59 7.64 -13.49
N MET A 117 4.19 6.37 -13.66
CA MET A 117 5.14 5.26 -13.77
C MET A 117 6.05 5.42 -15.00
N ASN A 118 5.49 5.80 -16.15
CA ASN A 118 6.27 6.06 -17.35
C ASN A 118 7.26 7.23 -17.19
N LEU A 119 6.90 8.26 -16.40
CA LEU A 119 7.81 9.35 -16.04
C LEU A 119 8.95 8.87 -15.14
N LEU A 120 8.64 8.06 -14.11
CA LEU A 120 9.65 7.49 -13.21
C LEU A 120 10.66 6.61 -13.97
N LEU A 121 10.18 5.86 -14.97
CA LEU A 121 11.01 5.03 -15.83
C LEU A 121 11.76 5.82 -16.94
N GLY A 122 11.52 7.13 -17.08
CA GLY A 122 12.10 7.96 -18.14
C GLY A 122 11.72 7.53 -19.57
N ARG A 123 10.65 6.74 -19.73
CA ARG A 123 10.28 6.11 -21.01
C ARG A 123 9.71 7.10 -22.01
N ILE A 124 9.00 8.12 -21.51
CA ILE A 124 8.39 9.17 -22.34
C ILE A 124 9.47 9.97 -23.05
N GLN A 125 10.48 10.43 -22.30
CA GLN A 125 11.58 11.24 -22.84
C GLN A 125 12.46 10.46 -23.82
N GLN A 126 12.53 9.13 -23.67
CA GLN A 126 13.35 8.25 -24.50
C GLN A 126 12.61 7.67 -25.71
N GLY A 127 11.31 7.95 -25.88
CA GLY A 127 10.51 7.39 -26.98
C GLY A 127 10.42 5.86 -26.99
N LYS A 128 10.58 5.23 -25.82
CA LYS A 128 10.56 3.76 -25.66
C LYS A 128 9.15 3.25 -25.38
N ALA A 129 8.96 1.93 -25.40
CA ALA A 129 7.69 1.31 -24.98
C ALA A 129 7.30 1.71 -23.55
N GLN A 130 6.00 1.78 -23.31
CA GLN A 130 5.38 2.43 -22.15
C GLN A 130 4.25 1.57 -21.61
N PHE A 131 3.94 1.69 -20.32
CA PHE A 131 2.64 1.26 -19.82
C PHE A 131 1.54 2.01 -20.56
N ARG A 132 0.48 1.29 -20.94
CA ARG A 132 -0.62 1.86 -21.71
C ARG A 132 -1.34 2.93 -20.89
N VAL A 133 -1.39 4.15 -21.42
CA VAL A 133 -2.22 5.23 -20.88
C VAL A 133 -3.45 5.34 -21.77
N GLY A 134 -4.65 5.08 -21.24
CA GLY A 134 -5.87 5.30 -22.01
C GLY A 134 -6.49 6.66 -21.71
N SER A 135 -7.23 7.20 -22.69
CA SER A 135 -7.88 8.52 -22.61
C SER A 135 -9.38 8.44 -22.29
N THR A 136 -10.00 7.26 -22.37
CA THR A 136 -11.45 7.05 -22.24
C THR A 136 -11.91 6.79 -20.80
N THR A 137 -13.23 6.73 -20.59
CA THR A 137 -13.83 6.50 -19.25
C THR A 137 -13.64 5.08 -18.70
N ARG A 138 -13.30 4.08 -19.53
CA ARG A 138 -13.03 2.71 -19.08
C ARG A 138 -11.67 2.61 -18.39
N ALA A 139 -11.55 1.69 -17.44
CA ALA A 139 -10.25 1.32 -16.87
C ALA A 139 -9.30 0.92 -18.03
N CYS A 140 -8.15 1.58 -18.12
CA CYS A 140 -7.22 1.40 -19.23
C CYS A 140 -6.23 0.26 -18.97
N THR A 141 -5.96 0.02 -17.68
CA THR A 141 -5.11 -1.04 -17.16
C THR A 141 -6.02 -2.04 -16.47
N GLU A 142 -5.98 -3.29 -16.90
CA GLU A 142 -6.72 -4.40 -16.28
C GLU A 142 -5.73 -5.34 -15.58
N GLY A 143 -6.04 -5.68 -14.33
CA GLY A 143 -5.17 -6.52 -13.49
C GLY A 143 -3.86 -5.84 -13.07
N LEU A 144 -2.76 -6.59 -13.08
CA LEU A 144 -1.43 -6.12 -12.68
C LEU A 144 -0.45 -6.24 -13.83
N TRP A 145 0.36 -5.21 -14.02
CA TRP A 145 1.41 -5.18 -15.03
C TRP A 145 2.75 -4.91 -14.38
N MET A 146 3.81 -5.52 -14.91
CA MET A 146 5.16 -5.43 -14.37
C MET A 146 6.17 -4.97 -15.42
N TRP A 147 7.25 -4.35 -14.94
CA TRP A 147 8.41 -3.95 -15.72
C TRP A 147 9.71 -4.19 -14.94
N GLY A 148 10.55 -5.09 -15.42
CA GLY A 148 11.88 -5.38 -14.88
C GLY A 148 12.98 -4.48 -15.44
N SER A 149 13.78 -3.87 -14.56
CA SER A 149 14.92 -3.00 -14.93
C SER A 149 16.21 -3.74 -15.30
N GLY A 150 16.26 -5.07 -15.12
CA GLY A 150 17.49 -5.86 -15.23
C GLY A 150 18.35 -5.74 -13.97
N ASP A 151 19.62 -6.11 -14.06
CA ASP A 151 20.57 -5.93 -12.95
C ASP A 151 20.89 -4.44 -12.75
N THR A 152 20.46 -3.89 -11.61
CA THR A 152 20.79 -2.54 -11.15
C THR A 152 22.13 -2.55 -10.41
N ASN A 153 22.88 -1.45 -10.49
CA ASN A 153 24.05 -1.15 -9.65
C ASN A 153 25.23 -2.15 -9.66
N GLY A 154 25.24 -3.16 -10.54
CA GLY A 154 26.35 -4.12 -10.66
C GLY A 154 26.52 -5.08 -9.48
N ASP A 155 25.77 -4.91 -8.39
CA ASP A 155 25.65 -5.87 -7.28
C ASP A 155 24.64 -7.00 -7.60
N GLY A 156 23.95 -6.86 -8.73
CA GLY A 156 22.89 -7.74 -9.21
C GLY A 156 21.65 -7.73 -8.30
N SER A 157 21.42 -6.62 -7.62
CA SER A 157 20.05 -6.23 -7.27
C SER A 157 19.25 -5.98 -8.54
N SER A 158 17.93 -6.13 -8.49
CA SER A 158 17.06 -5.77 -9.60
C SER A 158 15.81 -5.08 -9.08
N ILE A 159 15.26 -4.15 -9.87
CA ILE A 159 14.01 -3.46 -9.54
C ILE A 159 12.92 -3.92 -10.51
N ILE A 160 11.76 -4.27 -9.95
CA ILE A 160 10.51 -4.48 -10.69
C ILE A 160 9.56 -3.33 -10.37
N PHE A 161 9.07 -2.68 -11.41
CA PHE A 161 8.02 -1.68 -11.31
C PHE A 161 6.67 -2.32 -11.61
N MET A 162 5.67 -2.12 -10.76
CA MET A 162 4.32 -2.64 -10.99
C MET A 162 3.32 -1.49 -11.12
N ASP A 163 2.55 -1.52 -12.20
CA ASP A 163 1.40 -0.63 -12.41
C ASP A 163 0.12 -1.48 -12.28
N CYS A 164 -0.77 -1.06 -11.40
CA CYS A 164 -1.99 -1.80 -11.12
C CYS A 164 -3.22 -1.14 -11.75
N GLU A 165 -4.25 -1.96 -11.98
CA GLU A 165 -5.57 -1.46 -12.28
C GLU A 165 -6.06 -0.49 -11.18
N GLY A 166 -6.76 0.55 -11.61
CA GLY A 166 -7.33 1.52 -10.67
C GLY A 166 -8.61 1.03 -10.03
N PHE A 167 -8.71 1.24 -8.71
CA PHE A 167 -9.91 0.91 -7.94
C PHE A 167 -10.95 2.03 -7.99
N GLY A 168 -12.19 1.69 -7.60
CA GLY A 168 -13.28 2.64 -7.39
C GLY A 168 -13.97 3.13 -8.67
N SER A 169 -13.90 2.38 -9.77
CA SER A 169 -14.76 2.66 -10.93
C SER A 169 -16.22 2.33 -10.60
N THR A 170 -17.17 2.94 -11.31
CA THR A 170 -18.62 2.75 -11.06
C THR A 170 -19.09 1.30 -11.25
N ASP A 171 -18.35 0.52 -12.04
CA ASP A 171 -18.64 -0.88 -12.34
C ASP A 171 -17.77 -1.85 -11.51
N ALA A 172 -16.88 -1.33 -10.66
CA ALA A 172 -15.91 -2.14 -9.91
C ALA A 172 -16.52 -2.76 -8.65
N ASP A 173 -16.23 -4.04 -8.45
CA ASP A 173 -16.54 -4.77 -7.24
C ASP A 173 -15.53 -4.39 -6.14
N LYS A 174 -16.01 -3.78 -5.05
CA LYS A 174 -15.18 -3.37 -3.90
C LYS A 174 -14.32 -4.52 -3.34
N THR A 175 -14.84 -5.75 -3.37
CA THR A 175 -14.12 -6.94 -2.87
C THR A 175 -12.98 -7.30 -3.80
N ARG A 176 -13.20 -7.21 -5.11
CA ARG A 176 -12.16 -7.43 -6.12
C ARG A 176 -11.06 -6.37 -6.02
N ASP A 177 -11.43 -5.11 -5.88
CA ASP A 177 -10.50 -4.00 -5.69
C ASP A 177 -9.63 -4.20 -4.46
N ALA A 178 -10.24 -4.56 -3.33
CA ALA A 178 -9.53 -4.84 -2.09
C ALA A 178 -8.53 -5.98 -2.26
N LYS A 179 -8.93 -7.09 -2.92
CA LYS A 179 -8.03 -8.23 -3.21
C LYS A 179 -6.84 -7.82 -4.09
N LEU A 180 -7.10 -7.09 -5.18
CA LEU A 180 -6.06 -6.66 -6.12
C LEU A 180 -5.06 -5.71 -5.45
N MET A 181 -5.55 -4.73 -4.68
CA MET A 181 -4.70 -3.85 -3.90
C MET A 181 -3.92 -4.62 -2.83
N SER A 182 -4.55 -5.57 -2.16
CA SER A 182 -3.87 -6.35 -1.11
C SER A 182 -2.69 -7.13 -1.67
N LEU A 183 -2.88 -7.75 -2.84
CA LEU A 183 -1.80 -8.41 -3.57
C LEU A 183 -0.68 -7.43 -3.93
N CYS A 184 -1.01 -6.22 -4.40
CA CYS A 184 -0.02 -5.18 -4.69
C CYS A 184 0.83 -4.84 -3.45
N VAL A 185 0.20 -4.60 -2.31
CA VAL A 185 0.91 -4.22 -1.08
C VAL A 185 1.80 -5.36 -0.59
N LEU A 186 1.28 -6.59 -0.54
CA LEU A 186 2.03 -7.77 -0.08
C LEU A 186 3.24 -8.11 -0.97
N MET A 187 3.19 -7.78 -2.25
CA MET A 187 4.32 -8.00 -3.17
C MET A 187 5.32 -6.84 -3.20
N SER A 188 4.99 -5.70 -2.60
CA SER A 188 5.81 -4.47 -2.69
C SER A 188 6.95 -4.47 -1.70
N SER A 189 8.06 -3.84 -2.09
CA SER A 189 9.08 -3.29 -1.18
C SER A 189 8.82 -1.81 -0.92
N VAL A 190 8.34 -1.09 -1.94
CA VAL A 190 7.87 0.29 -1.88
C VAL A 190 6.48 0.33 -2.51
N PHE A 191 5.50 0.83 -1.77
CA PHE A 191 4.12 0.97 -2.23
C PHE A 191 3.78 2.45 -2.34
N LEU A 192 3.65 2.93 -3.58
CA LEU A 192 3.25 4.29 -3.92
C LEU A 192 1.73 4.34 -4.01
N LEU A 193 1.09 5.04 -3.07
CA LEU A 193 -0.36 5.26 -3.09
C LEU A 193 -0.66 6.64 -3.70
N ASN A 194 -1.19 6.66 -4.93
CA ASN A 194 -1.54 7.87 -5.65
C ASN A 194 -3.04 8.16 -5.53
N THR A 195 -3.39 9.24 -4.82
CA THR A 195 -4.79 9.68 -4.64
C THR A 195 -4.98 11.10 -5.15
N LYS A 196 -6.23 11.45 -5.48
CA LYS A 196 -6.67 12.83 -5.72
C LYS A 196 -7.79 13.13 -4.73
N GLY A 197 -7.64 14.19 -3.94
CA GLY A 197 -8.63 14.59 -2.95
C GLY A 197 -8.80 13.61 -1.79
N VAL A 198 -10.03 13.49 -1.29
CA VAL A 198 -10.38 12.81 -0.04
C VAL A 198 -10.30 11.28 -0.19
N LEU A 199 -9.81 10.62 0.85
CA LEU A 199 -9.81 9.16 0.92
C LEU A 199 -11.22 8.59 0.92
N ASN A 200 -11.38 7.42 0.29
CA ASN A 200 -12.65 6.69 0.30
C ASN A 200 -12.54 5.41 1.14
N GLU A 201 -13.70 4.90 1.55
CA GLU A 201 -13.83 3.66 2.35
C GLU A 201 -13.18 2.44 1.67
N GLY A 202 -13.20 2.39 0.33
CA GLY A 202 -12.63 1.29 -0.44
C GLY A 202 -11.12 1.11 -0.22
N LEU A 203 -10.38 2.21 -0.10
CA LEU A 203 -8.96 2.17 0.24
C LEU A 203 -8.72 1.59 1.64
N PHE A 204 -9.49 2.05 2.64
CA PHE A 204 -9.33 1.58 4.01
C PHE A 204 -9.68 0.09 4.14
N ASN A 205 -10.73 -0.37 3.46
CA ASN A 205 -11.09 -1.78 3.41
C ASN A 205 -9.97 -2.64 2.81
N ALA A 206 -9.29 -2.13 1.78
CA ALA A 206 -8.15 -2.80 1.19
C ALA A 206 -6.94 -2.85 2.14
N LEU A 207 -6.62 -1.75 2.83
CA LEU A 207 -5.54 -1.72 3.82
C LEU A 207 -5.83 -2.65 5.01
N ALA A 208 -7.08 -2.71 5.48
CA ALA A 208 -7.48 -3.66 6.52
C ALA A 208 -7.31 -5.11 6.06
N LEU A 209 -7.69 -5.42 4.81
CA LEU A 209 -7.49 -6.75 4.23
C LEU A 209 -6.00 -7.12 4.15
N VAL A 210 -5.13 -6.17 3.81
CA VAL A 210 -3.67 -6.39 3.84
C VAL A 210 -3.21 -6.81 5.22
N CYS A 211 -3.62 -6.11 6.28
CA CYS A 211 -3.21 -6.44 7.64
C CYS A 211 -3.61 -7.87 8.01
N HIS A 212 -4.88 -8.25 7.76
CA HIS A 212 -5.35 -9.61 8.04
C HIS A 212 -4.60 -10.67 7.23
N LEU A 213 -4.29 -10.40 5.96
CA LEU A 213 -3.52 -11.34 5.13
C LEU A 213 -2.07 -11.45 5.60
N ALA A 214 -1.46 -10.35 6.02
CA ALA A 214 -0.10 -10.35 6.56
C ALA A 214 -0.02 -11.15 7.87
N GLU A 215 -0.97 -10.95 8.79
CA GLU A 215 -1.09 -11.74 10.03
C GLU A 215 -1.22 -13.23 9.72
N HIS A 216 -2.10 -13.60 8.78
CA HIS A 216 -2.31 -14.99 8.38
C HIS A 216 -1.07 -15.65 7.74
N ILE A 217 -0.25 -14.87 7.03
CA ILE A 217 1.05 -15.34 6.49
C ILE A 217 2.04 -15.57 7.65
N GLU A 218 2.10 -14.64 8.61
CA GLU A 218 2.95 -14.73 9.79
C GLU A 218 2.57 -15.91 10.70
N GLU A 219 1.28 -16.17 10.90
CA GLU A 219 0.77 -17.33 11.66
C GLU A 219 1.17 -18.67 11.03
N ARG A 220 1.39 -18.71 9.71
CA ARG A 220 1.89 -19.90 9.00
C ARG A 220 3.41 -20.04 9.05
N GLY A 221 4.10 -19.17 9.78
CA GLY A 221 5.55 -19.20 9.94
C GLY A 221 6.31 -18.59 8.75
N GLN A 222 5.64 -17.81 7.90
CA GLN A 222 6.25 -17.07 6.79
C GLN A 222 6.36 -15.58 7.15
N GLU A 223 7.32 -14.87 6.58
CA GLU A 223 7.44 -13.42 6.81
C GLU A 223 6.60 -12.67 5.77
N ALA A 224 5.61 -11.90 6.23
CA ALA A 224 4.84 -11.03 5.37
C ALA A 224 5.66 -9.79 4.98
N SER A 225 5.54 -9.33 3.73
CA SER A 225 6.19 -8.10 3.31
C SER A 225 5.60 -6.90 4.04
N LYS A 226 6.48 -6.00 4.49
CA LYS A 226 6.14 -4.72 5.12
C LYS A 226 6.71 -3.60 4.26
N PRO A 227 6.02 -3.19 3.18
CA PRO A 227 6.54 -2.19 2.26
C PRO A 227 6.65 -0.83 2.92
N VAL A 228 7.60 -0.02 2.43
CA VAL A 228 7.57 1.42 2.68
C VAL A 228 6.37 2.01 1.94
N LEU A 229 5.43 2.61 2.68
CA LEU A 229 4.31 3.34 2.11
C LEU A 229 4.73 4.78 1.79
N MET A 230 4.60 5.18 0.53
CA MET A 230 4.73 6.57 0.11
C MET A 230 3.40 7.05 -0.46
N TRP A 231 2.80 8.03 0.19
CA TRP A 231 1.52 8.56 -0.25
C TRP A 231 1.70 9.81 -1.11
N LEU A 232 1.30 9.70 -2.37
CA LEU A 232 1.28 10.78 -3.34
C LEU A 232 -0.12 11.42 -3.39
N LEU A 233 -0.31 12.48 -2.60
CA LEU A 233 -1.54 13.27 -2.63
C LEU A 233 -1.48 14.30 -3.78
N ARG A 234 -2.24 14.04 -4.83
CA ARG A 234 -2.27 14.84 -6.06
C ARG A 234 -3.34 15.93 -5.99
N ASP A 235 -3.11 16.99 -6.75
CA ASP A 235 -3.99 18.15 -6.86
C ASP A 235 -4.26 18.78 -5.47
N PHE A 236 -3.21 18.85 -4.64
CA PHE A 236 -3.27 19.46 -3.32
C PHE A 236 -3.32 20.98 -3.45
N ILE A 237 -4.41 21.59 -2.99
CA ILE A 237 -4.69 23.04 -3.15
C ILE A 237 -4.51 23.80 -1.83
N LEU A 238 -4.41 23.10 -0.69
CA LEU A 238 -4.29 23.73 0.62
C LEU A 238 -2.86 24.23 0.85
N GLU A 239 -2.74 25.34 1.58
CA GLU A 239 -1.46 25.73 2.16
C GLU A 239 -1.16 24.81 3.35
N LEU A 240 0.02 24.21 3.36
CA LEU A 240 0.48 23.37 4.47
C LEU A 240 0.84 24.26 5.66
N GLN A 241 -0.16 24.70 6.42
CA GLN A 241 0.00 25.50 7.63
C GLN A 241 -0.87 24.97 8.76
N ASP A 242 -0.39 25.10 10.00
CA ASP A 242 -1.16 24.77 11.21
C ASP A 242 -2.14 25.89 11.62
N GLU A 243 -2.90 25.67 12.68
CA GLU A 243 -3.85 26.66 13.23
C GLU A 243 -3.18 27.98 13.67
N SER A 244 -1.86 27.98 13.86
CA SER A 244 -1.05 29.14 14.22
C SER A 244 -0.35 29.79 13.02
N GLY A 245 -0.60 29.30 11.79
CA GLY A 245 0.02 29.79 10.56
C GLY A 245 1.45 29.33 10.33
N ARG A 246 1.95 28.33 11.07
CA ARG A 246 3.32 27.81 10.87
C ARG A 246 3.34 26.77 9.75
N PRO A 247 4.38 26.74 8.91
CA PRO A 247 4.47 25.79 7.82
C PRO A 247 4.53 24.35 8.34
N LEU A 248 3.76 23.46 7.71
CA LEU A 248 3.75 22.02 7.94
C LEU A 248 4.56 21.32 6.85
N THR A 249 5.27 20.27 7.24
CA THR A 249 5.85 19.31 6.27
C THR A 249 4.77 18.35 5.77
N PRO A 250 4.95 17.73 4.59
CA PRO A 250 4.03 16.70 4.09
C PRO A 250 3.81 15.55 5.09
N ASP A 251 4.85 15.13 5.80
CA ASP A 251 4.76 14.04 6.78
C ASP A 251 3.96 14.44 8.04
N GLN A 252 3.89 15.73 8.37
CA GLN A 252 3.07 16.23 9.48
C GLN A 252 1.60 16.40 9.09
N TYR A 253 1.33 16.52 7.79
CA TYR A 253 -0.03 16.62 7.28
C TYR A 253 -0.73 15.26 7.21
N LEU A 254 0.03 14.19 6.97
CA LEU A 254 -0.43 12.80 6.93
C LEU A 254 -0.58 12.20 8.33
#